data_AF-A0A7L4PYX6-F1
#
_entry.id   AF-A0A7L4PYX6-F1
#
_cell.length_a   1.000
_cell.length_b   1.000
_cell.length_c   1.000
_cell.angle_alpha   90.00
_cell.angle_beta   90.00
_cell.angle_gamma   90.00
#
_symmetry.space_group_name_H-M   'P 1'
#
loop_
_entity.id
_entity.type
_entity.pdbx_description
1 polymer ?
#
loop_
_entity_poly.entity_id
_entity_poly.type
_entity_poly.pdbx_seq_one_letter_code
_entity_poly.pdbx_strand_id
1 'polypeptide(L)'
;MSLVIAYTGSRGAIMAGDLREIRLGGDTSAIADLETELYSGTILDDEQLKHRAAELGIMILIRDDKEKVRERDGTLIGEVTESERGILRIRRLYVTAGHYAIADIEGSRFVMRGRGDTSTFVVLGNELTRQIAHAAIRQYWKNGTLEDAVRVIVQAMEEAATRTASVSRRYLLIQTKKSTDLDAVIGADRKACTEKDDAGEDRQPG
;
A
#
# COMPACT_ATOMS: atom_id res chain seq x y z
N MET A 1 -3.87 -3.75 -5.06
CA MET A 1 -3.31 -4.89 -4.30
C MET A 1 -1.93 -4.54 -3.79
N SER A 2 -1.80 -4.41 -2.48
CA SER A 2 -0.56 -3.98 -1.85
C SER A 2 -0.62 -4.24 -0.35
N LEU A 3 0.55 -4.35 0.27
CA LEU A 3 0.75 -4.18 1.69
C LEU A 3 1.81 -3.10 1.90
N VAL A 4 1.44 -2.05 2.62
CA VAL A 4 2.37 -1.05 3.15
C VAL A 4 2.22 -1.03 4.66
N ILE A 5 3.32 -1.19 5.38
CA ILE A 5 3.37 -1.11 6.84
C ILE A 5 4.36 -0.01 7.20
N ALA A 6 3.95 0.91 8.06
CA ALA A 6 4.85 1.87 8.66
C ALA A 6 4.81 1.78 10.18
N TYR A 7 5.93 2.14 10.79
CA TYR A 7 6.01 2.51 12.19
C TYR A 7 6.52 3.94 12.28
N THR A 8 5.84 4.78 13.05
CA THR A 8 6.36 6.08 13.46
C THR A 8 6.68 6.01 14.95
N GLY A 9 7.83 6.56 15.34
CA GLY A 9 8.24 6.73 16.72
C GLY A 9 8.97 8.07 16.91
N SER A 10 9.19 8.47 18.15
CA SER A 10 9.81 9.77 18.47
C SER A 10 11.24 9.94 17.92
N ARG A 11 11.95 8.83 17.64
CA ARG A 11 13.34 8.83 17.16
C ARG A 11 13.51 8.50 15.68
N GLY A 12 12.41 8.22 14.98
CA GLY A 12 12.45 7.82 13.58
C GLY A 12 11.17 7.15 13.12
N ALA A 13 11.07 6.99 11.81
CA ALA A 13 10.02 6.21 11.18
C ALA A 13 10.62 5.21 10.20
N ILE A 14 9.93 4.09 10.03
CA ILE A 14 10.24 3.03 9.07
C ILE A 14 8.98 2.74 8.27
N MET A 15 9.15 2.44 7.00
CA MET A 15 8.07 2.01 6.13
C MET A 15 8.54 0.89 5.23
N ALA A 16 7.72 -0.15 5.08
CA ALA A 16 7.90 -1.20 4.10
C ALA A 16 6.72 -1.25 3.14
N GLY A 17 6.99 -1.60 1.89
CA GLY A 17 5.98 -1.85 0.87
C GLY A 17 6.40 -3.00 -0.01
N ASP A 18 5.48 -3.92 -0.27
CA ASP A 18 5.71 -5.05 -1.16
C ASP A 18 5.87 -4.55 -2.61
N LEU A 19 6.41 -5.37 -3.51
CA LEU A 19 6.66 -4.99 -4.90
C LEU A 19 5.66 -5.56 -5.92
N ARG A 20 4.62 -6.25 -5.45
CA ARG A 20 3.66 -6.95 -6.32
C ARG A 20 2.84 -5.97 -7.15
N GLU A 21 2.71 -6.26 -8.43
CA GLU A 21 1.64 -5.75 -9.27
C GLU A 21 1.00 -6.91 -10.02
N ILE A 22 -0.31 -7.03 -9.89
CA ILE A 22 -1.11 -7.99 -10.64
C ILE A 22 -2.06 -7.18 -11.52
N ARG A 23 -2.02 -7.44 -12.83
CA ARG A 23 -2.96 -6.89 -13.79
C ARG A 23 -3.78 -8.02 -14.38
N LEU A 24 -5.10 -7.82 -14.39
CA LEU A 24 -6.07 -8.78 -14.87
C LEU A 24 -6.73 -8.21 -16.14
N GLY A 25 -6.93 -9.06 -17.13
CA GLY A 25 -7.64 -8.72 -18.37
C GLY A 25 -8.57 -9.86 -18.77
N GLY A 26 -9.81 -9.52 -19.14
CA GLY A 26 -10.85 -10.50 -19.42
C GLY A 26 -12.23 -9.96 -19.06
N ASP A 27 -13.17 -10.88 -18.87
CA ASP A 27 -14.52 -10.57 -18.44
C ASP A 27 -14.55 -9.97 -17.02
N THR A 28 -15.31 -8.89 -16.83
CA THR A 28 -15.37 -8.15 -15.56
C THR A 28 -15.91 -8.99 -14.40
N SER A 29 -16.88 -9.89 -14.65
CA SER A 29 -17.44 -10.74 -13.61
C SER A 29 -16.44 -11.83 -13.19
N ALA A 30 -15.77 -12.45 -14.15
CA ALA A 30 -14.70 -13.42 -13.88
C ALA A 30 -13.54 -12.77 -13.11
N ILE A 31 -13.15 -11.54 -13.46
CA ILE A 31 -12.13 -10.78 -12.71
C ILE A 31 -12.56 -10.57 -11.26
N ALA A 32 -13.81 -10.18 -11.01
CA ALA A 32 -14.32 -9.96 -9.67
C ALA A 32 -14.32 -11.26 -8.83
N ASP A 33 -14.64 -12.40 -9.45
CA ASP A 33 -14.57 -13.71 -8.80
C ASP A 33 -13.13 -14.07 -8.41
N LEU A 34 -12.18 -13.91 -9.34
CA LEU A 34 -10.76 -14.17 -9.07
C LEU A 34 -10.21 -13.25 -7.97
N GLU A 35 -10.56 -11.96 -8.01
CA GLU A 35 -10.17 -10.99 -6.98
C GLU A 35 -10.72 -11.38 -5.60
N THR A 36 -11.97 -11.84 -5.54
CA THR A 36 -12.59 -12.30 -4.29
C THR A 36 -11.83 -13.47 -3.68
N GLU A 37 -11.46 -14.47 -4.49
CA GLU A 37 -10.67 -15.63 -4.04
C GLU A 37 -9.22 -15.27 -3.67
N LEU A 38 -8.62 -14.31 -4.38
CA LEU A 38 -7.29 -13.82 -4.07
C LEU A 38 -7.27 -13.05 -2.74
N TYR A 39 -8.31 -12.24 -2.49
CA TYR A 39 -8.39 -11.37 -1.31
C TYR A 39 -8.94 -12.08 -0.07
N SER A 40 -9.61 -13.22 -0.22
CA SER A 40 -9.97 -14.09 0.90
C SER A 40 -8.76 -14.85 1.46
N GLY A 41 -7.68 -14.98 0.68
CA GLY A 41 -6.50 -15.77 1.05
C GLY A 41 -6.59 -17.23 0.65
N THR A 42 -7.55 -17.58 -0.22
CA THR A 42 -7.65 -18.93 -0.80
C THR A 42 -6.49 -19.22 -1.75
N ILE A 43 -6.01 -18.20 -2.46
CA ILE A 43 -4.89 -18.29 -3.41
C ILE A 43 -3.59 -17.89 -2.72
N LEU A 44 -2.70 -18.86 -2.48
CA LEU A 44 -1.49 -18.70 -1.66
C LEU A 44 -0.25 -18.29 -2.46
N ASP A 45 -0.16 -18.72 -3.72
CA ASP A 45 1.03 -18.54 -4.55
C ASP A 45 0.70 -18.28 -6.03
N ASP A 46 1.74 -17.92 -6.79
CA ASP A 46 1.62 -17.54 -8.20
C ASP A 46 1.13 -18.69 -9.10
N GLU A 47 1.41 -19.93 -8.74
CA GLU A 47 0.97 -21.09 -9.54
C GLU A 47 -0.52 -21.32 -9.35
N GLN A 48 -1.02 -21.27 -8.11
CA GLN A 48 -2.45 -21.29 -7.82
C GLN A 48 -3.18 -20.13 -8.50
N LEU A 49 -2.60 -18.93 -8.46
CA LEU A 49 -3.19 -17.75 -9.08
C LEU A 49 -3.29 -17.88 -10.61
N LYS A 50 -2.23 -18.34 -11.27
CA LYS A 50 -2.22 -18.58 -12.73
C LYS A 50 -3.20 -19.69 -13.11
N HIS A 51 -3.24 -20.79 -12.35
CA HIS A 51 -4.16 -21.89 -12.59
C HIS A 51 -5.60 -21.40 -12.53
N ARG A 52 -5.95 -20.68 -11.45
CA ARG A 52 -7.30 -20.17 -11.26
C ARG A 52 -7.69 -19.13 -12.31
N ALA A 53 -6.77 -18.24 -12.69
CA ALA A 53 -6.99 -17.32 -13.79
C ALA A 53 -7.27 -18.04 -15.12
N ALA A 54 -6.53 -19.12 -15.42
CA ALA A 54 -6.74 -19.91 -16.63
C ALA A 54 -8.12 -20.61 -16.65
N GLU A 55 -8.57 -21.16 -15.52
CA GLU A 55 -9.92 -21.75 -15.40
C GLU A 55 -11.03 -20.75 -15.69
N LEU A 56 -10.83 -19.49 -15.30
CA LEU A 56 -11.78 -18.40 -15.51
C LEU A 56 -11.60 -17.68 -16.86
N GLY A 57 -10.63 -18.10 -17.68
CA GLY A 57 -10.33 -17.46 -18.97
C GLY A 57 -9.75 -16.04 -18.84
N ILE A 58 -9.11 -15.73 -17.71
CA ILE A 58 -8.52 -14.42 -17.39
C ILE A 58 -7.06 -14.40 -17.80
N MET A 59 -6.65 -13.36 -18.53
CA MET A 59 -5.25 -13.04 -18.74
C MET A 59 -4.68 -12.37 -17.50
N ILE A 60 -3.53 -12.85 -17.04
CA ILE A 60 -2.83 -12.31 -15.87
C ILE A 60 -1.40 -11.89 -16.21
N LEU A 61 -1.02 -10.70 -15.75
CA LEU A 61 0.37 -10.24 -15.70
C LEU A 61 0.75 -10.02 -14.24
N ILE A 62 1.78 -10.73 -13.79
CA ILE A 62 2.34 -10.62 -12.44
C ILE A 62 3.74 -10.00 -12.55
N ARG A 63 4.00 -8.96 -11.77
CA ARG A 63 5.31 -8.32 -11.63
C ARG A 63 5.65 -8.08 -10.17
N ASP A 64 6.94 -8.02 -9.87
CA ASP A 64 7.49 -7.80 -8.53
C ASP A 64 8.52 -6.65 -8.52
N ASP A 65 8.20 -5.58 -9.25
CA ASP A 65 9.04 -4.40 -9.48
C ASP A 65 8.34 -3.07 -9.16
N LYS A 66 7.10 -3.10 -8.65
CA LYS A 66 6.34 -1.88 -8.36
C LYS A 66 6.71 -1.30 -7.02
N GLU A 67 7.49 -0.22 -7.02
CA GLU A 67 7.78 0.54 -5.81
C GLU A 67 6.52 1.21 -5.25
N LYS A 68 6.15 0.84 -4.02
CA LYS A 68 4.97 1.39 -3.32
C LYS A 68 5.34 2.40 -2.24
N VAL A 69 6.61 2.45 -1.89
CA VAL A 69 7.14 3.30 -0.83
C VAL A 69 8.29 4.10 -1.41
N ARG A 70 8.37 5.37 -1.02
CA ARG A 70 9.43 6.29 -1.41
C ARG A 70 9.69 7.30 -0.30
N GLU A 71 10.79 8.03 -0.41
CA GLU A 71 11.13 9.12 0.50
C GLU A 71 11.15 10.45 -0.26
N ARG A 72 10.65 11.51 0.39
CA ARG A 72 10.71 12.89 -0.12
C ARG A 72 10.89 13.86 1.04
N ASP A 73 12.01 14.57 1.07
CA ASP A 73 12.34 15.64 2.03
C ASP A 73 12.21 15.25 3.51
N GLY A 74 12.50 14.00 3.83
CA GLY A 74 12.40 13.39 5.15
C GLY A 74 11.08 12.69 5.44
N THR A 75 10.12 12.78 4.52
CA THR A 75 8.81 12.14 4.64
C THR A 75 8.80 10.83 3.86
N LEU A 76 8.48 9.74 4.55
CA LEU A 76 8.19 8.45 3.92
C LEU A 76 6.77 8.48 3.36
N ILE A 77 6.61 8.11 2.10
CA ILE A 77 5.32 8.10 1.41
C ILE A 77 5.07 6.67 0.93
N GLY A 78 3.95 6.10 1.36
CA GLY A 78 3.52 4.75 1.00
C GLY A 78 2.14 4.76 0.36
N GLU A 79 1.94 3.94 -0.67
CA GLU A 79 0.70 3.93 -1.43
C GLU A 79 0.17 2.52 -1.66
N VAL A 80 -1.14 2.37 -1.46
CA VAL A 80 -1.88 1.19 -1.87
C VAL A 80 -3.02 1.61 -2.78
N THR A 81 -3.28 0.80 -3.79
CA THR A 81 -4.43 0.98 -4.67
C THR A 81 -5.54 0.03 -4.26
N GLU A 82 -6.68 0.61 -3.92
CA GLU A 82 -7.95 -0.05 -3.62
C GLU A 82 -8.86 0.09 -4.83
N SER A 83 -9.51 -1.00 -5.22
CA SER A 83 -10.56 -1.03 -6.24
C SER A 83 -11.86 -1.33 -5.52
N GLU A 84 -12.83 -0.44 -5.57
CA GLU A 84 -14.16 -0.68 -5.01
C GLU A 84 -15.22 -0.29 -6.05
N ARG A 85 -16.06 -1.24 -6.47
CA ARG A 85 -17.14 -1.04 -7.46
C ARG A 85 -16.64 -0.41 -8.78
N GLY A 86 -15.43 -0.75 -9.22
CA GLY A 86 -14.82 -0.22 -10.43
C GLY A 86 -14.18 1.17 -10.28
N ILE A 87 -14.23 1.77 -9.09
CA ILE A 87 -13.55 3.03 -8.79
C ILE A 87 -12.17 2.71 -8.21
N LEU A 88 -11.14 3.28 -8.84
CA LEU A 88 -9.77 3.18 -8.37
C LEU A 88 -9.46 4.28 -7.37
N ARG A 89 -9.14 3.90 -6.14
CA ARG A 89 -8.74 4.82 -5.07
C ARG A 89 -7.32 4.52 -4.62
N ILE A 90 -6.48 5.54 -4.58
CA ILE A 90 -5.14 5.44 -3.98
C ILE A 90 -5.26 5.88 -2.53
N ARG A 91 -4.95 4.99 -1.60
CA ARG A 91 -4.74 5.35 -0.20
C ARG A 91 -3.26 5.59 0.02
N ARG A 92 -2.93 6.81 0.42
CA ARG A 92 -1.57 7.29 0.66
C ARG A 92 -1.33 7.53 2.14
N LEU A 93 -0.19 7.06 2.61
CA LEU A 93 0.31 7.25 3.96
C LEU A 93 1.58 8.11 3.89
N TYR A 94 1.63 9.16 4.71
CA TYR A 94 2.79 10.00 4.92
C TYR A 94 3.30 9.79 6.34
N VAL A 95 4.61 9.62 6.52
CA VAL A 95 5.21 9.34 7.82
C VAL A 95 6.53 10.06 7.99
N THR A 96 6.69 10.71 9.13
CA THR A 96 7.96 11.24 9.64
C THR A 96 8.16 10.74 11.08
N ALA A 97 9.30 11.05 11.70
CA ALA A 97 9.51 10.75 13.12
C ALA A 97 8.46 11.49 13.97
N GLY A 98 7.61 10.72 14.65
CA GLY A 98 6.56 11.23 15.55
C GLY A 98 5.22 11.52 14.88
N HIS A 99 5.14 11.58 13.55
CA HIS A 99 3.92 12.02 12.84
C HIS A 99 3.53 11.07 11.72
N TYR A 100 2.22 10.93 11.50
CA TYR A 100 1.67 10.32 10.31
C TYR A 100 0.42 11.03 9.81
N ALA A 101 0.12 10.83 8.53
CA ALA A 101 -1.11 11.30 7.90
C ALA A 101 -1.57 10.30 6.83
N ILE A 102 -2.89 10.14 6.68
CA ILE A 102 -3.51 9.26 5.69
C ILE A 102 -4.42 10.11 4.82
N ALA A 103 -4.31 9.94 3.51
CA ALA A 103 -5.17 10.55 2.52
C ALA A 103 -5.69 9.51 1.52
N ASP A 104 -6.91 9.72 1.03
CA ASP A 104 -7.44 9.03 -0.13
C ASP A 104 -7.37 9.97 -1.34
N ILE A 105 -6.96 9.44 -2.48
CA ILE A 105 -6.86 10.13 -3.76
C ILE A 105 -7.68 9.35 -4.79
N GLU A 106 -8.63 10.03 -5.42
CA GLU A 106 -9.55 9.45 -6.42
C GLU A 106 -9.73 10.48 -7.55
N GLY A 107 -9.19 10.19 -8.74
CA GLY A 107 -9.06 11.20 -9.78
C GLY A 107 -8.28 12.43 -9.28
N SER A 108 -8.88 13.61 -9.37
CA SER A 108 -8.35 14.87 -8.81
C SER A 108 -8.75 15.14 -7.36
N ARG A 109 -9.60 14.29 -6.78
CA ARG A 109 -10.09 14.48 -5.42
C ARG A 109 -9.05 13.99 -4.42
N PHE A 110 -8.60 14.90 -3.55
CA PHE A 110 -7.71 14.60 -2.44
C PHE A 110 -8.45 14.78 -1.10
N VAL A 111 -8.57 13.71 -0.31
CA VAL A 111 -9.31 13.72 0.96
C VAL A 111 -8.44 13.24 2.10
N MET A 112 -8.19 14.10 3.09
CA MET A 112 -7.56 13.69 4.34
C MET A 112 -8.47 12.75 5.12
N ARG A 113 -7.94 11.60 5.55
CA ARG A 113 -8.66 10.59 6.33
C ARG A 113 -8.29 10.57 7.80
N GLY A 114 -7.05 10.94 8.12
CA GLY A 114 -6.59 11.00 9.51
C GLY A 114 -5.16 11.48 9.62
N ARG A 115 -4.79 11.91 10.82
CA ARG A 115 -3.44 12.30 11.21
C ARG A 115 -3.21 11.86 12.65
N GLY A 116 -1.96 11.71 13.05
CA GLY A 116 -1.63 11.47 14.45
C GLY A 116 -0.17 11.74 14.75
N ASP A 117 0.09 12.08 16.02
CA ASP A 117 1.37 12.58 16.51
C ASP A 117 1.94 11.67 17.61
N THR A 118 1.72 10.36 17.49
CA THR A 118 2.11 9.36 18.50
C THR A 118 2.85 8.20 17.87
N SER A 119 3.60 7.47 18.70
CA SER A 119 4.32 6.29 18.25
C SER A 119 3.33 5.16 17.95
N THR A 120 3.24 4.72 16.70
CA THR A 120 2.25 3.73 16.28
C THR A 120 2.64 3.02 14.99
N PHE A 121 2.06 1.83 14.78
CA PHE A 121 2.05 1.19 13.48
C PHE A 121 0.85 1.65 12.66
N VAL A 122 1.06 1.90 11.38
CA VAL A 122 0.00 2.18 10.41
C VAL A 122 0.10 1.17 9.27
N VAL A 123 -0.99 0.48 8.98
CA VAL A 123 -1.04 -0.57 7.96
C VAL A 123 -2.03 -0.17 6.87
N LEU A 124 -1.57 -0.16 5.63
CA LEU A 124 -2.39 -0.04 4.44
C LEU A 124 -2.38 -1.35 3.67
N GLY A 125 -3.55 -1.83 3.28
CA GLY A 125 -3.72 -3.06 2.51
C GLY A 125 -5.17 -3.49 2.47
N ASN A 126 -5.45 -4.58 1.75
CA ASN A 126 -6.77 -5.21 1.79
C ASN A 126 -7.06 -5.81 3.19
N GLU A 127 -8.26 -6.33 3.38
CA GLU A 127 -8.67 -6.87 4.68
C GLU A 127 -7.74 -7.99 5.18
N LEU A 128 -7.45 -8.99 4.36
CA LEU A 128 -6.57 -10.11 4.71
C LEU A 128 -5.17 -9.64 5.11
N THR A 129 -4.52 -8.83 4.28
CA THR A 129 -3.14 -8.36 4.53
C THR A 129 -3.07 -7.47 5.78
N ARG A 130 -4.10 -6.65 6.05
CA ARG A 130 -4.22 -5.91 7.31
C ARG A 130 -4.37 -6.84 8.51
N GLN A 131 -5.21 -7.88 8.41
CA GLN A 131 -5.38 -8.86 9.49
C GLN A 131 -4.07 -9.59 9.81
N ILE A 132 -3.31 -10.00 8.78
CA ILE A 132 -2.00 -10.65 8.93
C ILE A 132 -1.02 -9.69 9.61
N ALA A 133 -0.87 -8.47 9.08
CA ALA A 133 0.05 -7.48 9.65
C ALA A 133 -0.29 -7.13 11.10
N HIS A 134 -1.56 -6.94 11.43
CA HIS A 134 -1.98 -6.67 12.80
C HIS A 134 -1.78 -7.87 13.73
N ALA A 135 -1.91 -9.11 13.24
CA ALA A 135 -1.60 -10.30 14.02
C ALA A 135 -0.10 -10.34 14.37
N ALA A 136 0.77 -10.14 13.38
CA ALA A 136 2.22 -10.05 13.57
C ALA A 136 2.58 -8.92 14.56
N ILE A 137 2.01 -7.73 14.40
CA ILE A 137 2.24 -6.61 15.33
C ILE A 137 1.85 -7.00 16.77
N ARG A 138 0.66 -7.58 16.99
CA ARG A 138 0.23 -8.02 18.34
C ARG A 138 1.16 -9.08 18.93
N GLN A 139 1.63 -10.01 18.10
CA GLN A 139 2.48 -11.11 18.53
C GLN A 139 3.88 -10.61 18.92
N TYR A 140 4.53 -9.84 18.05
CA TYR A 140 5.95 -9.51 18.14
C TYR A 140 6.25 -8.14 18.77
N TRP A 141 5.32 -7.18 18.73
CA TRP A 141 5.56 -5.85 19.32
C TRP A 141 5.42 -5.89 20.84
N LYS A 142 6.45 -5.40 21.55
CA LYS A 142 6.51 -5.34 23.02
C LYS A 142 6.95 -3.96 23.53
N ASN A 143 6.49 -2.89 22.87
CA ASN A 143 6.88 -1.49 23.14
C ASN A 143 8.40 -1.28 23.07
N GLY A 144 8.96 -1.63 21.91
CA GLY A 144 10.39 -1.69 21.69
C GLY A 144 11.00 -0.44 21.04
N THR A 145 12.25 -0.61 20.63
CA THR A 145 13.04 0.34 19.86
C THR A 145 12.63 0.41 18.39
N LEU A 146 13.24 1.33 17.64
CA LEU A 146 13.08 1.40 16.20
C LEU A 146 13.54 0.11 15.49
N GLU A 147 14.60 -0.53 15.98
CA GLU A 147 15.07 -1.82 15.46
C GLU A 147 14.07 -2.95 15.73
N ASP A 148 13.40 -2.92 16.87
CA ASP A 148 12.33 -3.87 17.18
C ASP A 148 11.17 -3.69 16.20
N ALA A 149 10.86 -2.44 15.83
CA ALA A 149 9.85 -2.15 14.82
C ALA A 149 10.25 -2.67 13.43
N VAL A 150 11.53 -2.57 13.04
CA VAL A 150 12.03 -3.22 11.81
C VAL A 150 11.71 -4.71 11.84
N ARG A 151 12.06 -5.41 12.93
CA ARG A 151 11.83 -6.86 13.03
C ARG A 151 10.35 -7.21 12.93
N VAL A 152 9.47 -6.45 13.59
CA VAL A 152 8.02 -6.64 13.48
C VAL A 152 7.53 -6.47 12.04
N ILE A 153 8.00 -5.42 11.34
CA ILE A 153 7.62 -5.16 9.94
C ILE A 153 8.10 -6.29 9.04
N VAL A 154 9.35 -6.73 9.17
CA VAL A 154 9.91 -7.84 8.39
C VAL A 154 9.07 -9.11 8.57
N GLN A 155 8.77 -9.48 9.81
CA GLN A 155 7.93 -10.66 10.10
C GLN A 155 6.53 -10.54 9.48
N ALA A 156 5.89 -9.36 9.60
CA ALA A 156 4.58 -9.13 9.01
C ALA A 156 4.58 -9.24 7.48
N MET A 157 5.63 -8.74 6.81
CA MET A 157 5.78 -8.82 5.36
C MET A 157 6.00 -10.28 4.90
N GLU A 158 6.84 -11.03 5.62
CA GLU A 158 7.09 -12.46 5.34
C GLU A 158 5.85 -13.33 5.58
N GLU A 159 5.12 -13.11 6.67
CA GLU A 159 3.85 -13.80 6.94
C GLU A 159 2.80 -13.47 5.88
N ALA A 160 2.73 -12.23 5.39
CA ALA A 160 1.80 -11.87 4.33
C ALA A 160 2.15 -12.58 3.01
N ALA A 161 3.43 -12.59 2.63
CA ALA A 161 3.90 -13.20 1.38
C ALA A 161 3.80 -14.74 1.37
N THR A 162 3.62 -15.39 2.51
CA THR A 162 3.39 -16.85 2.62
C THR A 162 1.91 -17.23 2.63
N ARG A 163 1.02 -16.27 2.87
CA ARG A 163 -0.42 -16.52 3.08
C ARG A 163 -1.31 -16.03 1.95
N THR A 164 -0.75 -15.32 0.96
CA THR A 164 -1.50 -14.87 -0.21
C THR A 164 -0.57 -14.55 -1.38
N ALA A 165 -0.99 -14.90 -2.60
CA ALA A 165 -0.29 -14.52 -3.83
C ALA A 165 -0.32 -12.99 -4.09
N SER A 166 -1.21 -12.25 -3.41
CA SER A 166 -1.40 -10.81 -3.61
C SER A 166 -0.25 -9.95 -3.08
N VAL A 167 0.69 -10.53 -2.34
CA VAL A 167 1.86 -9.86 -1.77
C VAL A 167 3.13 -10.48 -2.35
N SER A 168 4.11 -9.64 -2.64
CA SER A 168 5.42 -10.08 -3.12
C SER A 168 6.27 -10.62 -1.98
N ARG A 169 7.11 -11.61 -2.27
CA ARG A 169 8.20 -12.02 -1.36
C ARG A 169 9.31 -10.97 -1.25
N ARG A 170 9.33 -9.99 -2.16
CA ARG A 170 10.26 -8.87 -2.15
C ARG A 170 9.55 -7.60 -1.71
N TYR A 171 10.24 -6.80 -0.92
CA TYR A 171 9.74 -5.52 -0.45
C TYR A 171 10.87 -4.50 -0.34
N LEU A 172 10.51 -3.23 -0.42
CA LEU A 172 11.40 -2.14 -0.05
C LEU A 172 11.16 -1.80 1.42
N LEU A 173 12.24 -1.47 2.14
CA LEU A 173 12.22 -0.98 3.51
C LEU A 173 13.02 0.31 3.56
N ILE A 174 12.36 1.40 3.90
CA ILE A 174 12.94 2.75 3.96
C ILE A 174 12.75 3.33 5.36
N GLN A 175 13.66 4.21 5.76
CA GLN A 175 13.63 4.82 7.09
C GLN A 175 13.99 6.30 7.04
N THR A 176 13.50 7.06 8.01
CA THR A 176 13.84 8.46 8.23
C THR A 176 14.01 8.73 9.72
N LYS A 177 14.93 9.63 10.07
CA LYS A 177 15.05 10.19 11.42
C LYS A 177 14.49 11.62 11.50
N LYS A 178 14.08 12.20 10.37
CA LYS A 178 13.60 13.57 10.31
C LYS A 178 12.19 13.65 10.91
N SER A 179 11.99 14.64 11.79
CA SER A 179 10.68 15.05 12.27
C SER A 179 10.34 16.36 11.56
N THR A 180 9.73 16.22 10.39
CA THR A 180 9.28 17.35 9.57
C THR A 180 7.77 17.41 9.55
N ASP A 181 7.25 18.64 9.48
CA ASP A 181 5.83 18.86 9.24
C ASP A 181 5.42 18.26 7.89
N LEU A 182 4.35 17.47 7.91
CA LEU A 182 3.81 16.81 6.74
C LEU A 182 3.05 17.78 5.82
N ASP A 183 2.67 18.97 6.29
CA ASP A 183 1.82 19.92 5.56
C ASP A 183 2.41 20.38 4.23
N ALA A 184 3.72 20.60 4.16
CA ALA A 184 4.37 21.02 2.91
C ALA A 184 4.24 19.94 1.82
N VAL A 185 4.55 18.69 2.18
CA VAL A 185 4.52 17.52 1.29
C VAL A 185 3.08 17.19 0.87
N ILE A 186 2.14 17.22 1.82
CA ILE A 186 0.71 17.00 1.56
C ILE A 186 0.13 18.12 0.70
N GLY A 187 0.50 19.37 0.99
CA GLY A 187 0.04 20.54 0.24
C GLY A 187 0.49 20.51 -1.21
N ALA A 188 1.74 20.11 -1.48
CA ALA A 188 2.25 19.90 -2.82
C ALA A 188 1.50 18.79 -3.57
N ASP A 189 1.28 17.63 -2.93
CA ASP A 189 0.56 16.52 -3.54
C ASP A 189 -0.91 16.85 -3.83
N ARG A 190 -1.57 17.61 -2.94
CA ARG A 190 -2.95 18.06 -3.13
C ARG A 190 -3.08 18.98 -4.36
N LYS A 191 -2.15 19.92 -4.55
CA LYS A 191 -2.11 20.80 -5.73
C LYS A 191 -1.84 20.02 -7.01
N ALA A 192 -0.88 19.10 -6.98
CA ALA A 192 -0.58 18.24 -8.13
C ALA A 192 -1.74 17.30 -8.50
N CYS A 193 -2.64 16.97 -7.56
CA CYS A 193 -3.86 16.22 -7.86
C CYS A 193 -4.88 17.07 -8.63
N THR A 194 -5.02 18.35 -8.31
CA THR A 194 -5.98 19.24 -8.99
C THR A 194 -5.50 19.65 -10.39
N GLU A 195 -4.20 19.86 -10.58
CA GLU A 195 -3.62 20.28 -11.87
C GLU A 195 -3.64 19.18 -12.96
N LYS A 196 -3.84 17.91 -12.58
CA LYS A 196 -3.94 16.79 -13.54
C LYS A 196 -5.24 16.81 -14.36
N ASP A 197 -6.27 17.52 -13.90
CA ASP A 197 -7.52 17.67 -14.64
C ASP A 197 -7.41 18.73 -15.75
N ASP A 198 -6.74 19.87 -15.47
CA ASP A 198 -6.63 21.00 -16.41
C ASP A 198 -5.81 20.64 -17.66
N ALA A 199 -4.86 19.71 -17.56
CA ALA A 199 -4.06 19.23 -18.71
C ALA A 199 -4.82 18.22 -19.61
N GLY A 200 -6.02 17.79 -19.21
CA GLY A 200 -6.86 16.81 -19.92
C GLY A 200 -7.86 17.43 -20.90
N GLU A 201 -8.12 18.73 -20.84
CA GLU A 201 -9.11 19.41 -21.70
C GLU A 201 -8.57 19.87 -23.07
N ASP A 202 -7.25 19.82 -23.30
CA ASP A 202 -6.61 20.37 -24.51
C ASP A 202 -6.39 19.35 -25.66
N ARG A 203 -7.19 18.27 -25.73
CA ARG A 203 -7.23 17.37 -26.90
C ARG A 203 -8.63 17.24 -27.48
N GLN A 204 -9.08 18.26 -28.19
CA GLN A 204 -10.10 18.10 -29.24
C GLN A 204 -9.42 17.58 -30.53
N PRO A 205 -9.90 16.50 -31.16
CA PRO A 205 -9.53 16.20 -32.54
C PRO A 205 -10.37 17.05 -33.50
N GLY A 206 -9.68 17.80 -34.36
CA GLY A 206 -10.23 18.29 -35.63
C GLY A 206 -10.17 17.24 -36.72
#